data_AF-A0A8H5U1T5-F1
#
_entry.id   AF-A0A8H5U1T5-F1
#
_cell.length_a   1.000
_cell.length_b   1.000
_cell.length_c   1.000
_cell.angle_alpha   90.00
_cell.angle_beta   90.00
_cell.angle_gamma   90.00
#
_symmetry.space_group_name_H-M   'P 1'
#
loop_
_entity.id
_entity.type
_entity.pdbx_description
1 polymer ?
#
loop_
_entity_poly.entity_id
_entity_poly.type
_entity_poly.pdbx_seq_one_letter_code
_entity_poly.pdbx_strand_id
1 'polypeptide(L)'
;MSRRTLNRSGASSNFDIALPKYEPPVCSLTDAARRSLNDLSNTRPTAVYQQQINESIRLLGFSVSDIHERLRTQREALAAHKARREDKGTARSEEEQRLEEHLVEFEERVNALTESSEKAVRDLIDRRAELEDEDGIIRGVYDTVTAEADEQRQRAEAQEDGEEGEREQLAASSVIAIYKDLRAKQESEYKSMSAYQRYAVHNDYAGFKKLWHDAVAGEEGPPLPDASRWFTQDGEPVMYGAVSGMGAGHDDDDDDIAVAREVISINCPLTLQPMKDPYTNRNCKHTFEKSALLEYLPMRGESQCPQAGCSQTFSRARFDQEFFNDQAMVRRIKRVRQAQEQQEMEEDDDDADGDDDVTVRGQQAVPGRVPKKERRGS
;
A
#
# COMPACT_ATOMS: atom_id res chain seq x y z
N MET A 1 65.85 12.29 20.04
CA MET A 1 65.92 12.90 21.39
C MET A 1 64.81 13.94 21.45
N SER A 2 63.84 14.01 22.36
CA SER A 2 63.48 13.23 23.54
C SER A 2 61.99 13.50 23.77
N ARG A 3 61.15 12.46 23.87
CA ARG A 3 59.75 12.58 24.28
C ARG A 3 59.73 12.73 25.80
N ARG A 4 59.25 13.86 26.33
CA ARG A 4 58.90 14.01 27.76
C ARG A 4 57.40 13.93 27.91
N THR A 5 56.93 12.76 28.34
CA THR A 5 55.60 12.55 28.93
C THR A 5 55.61 13.10 30.34
N LEU A 6 54.82 14.14 30.61
CA LEU A 6 54.46 14.54 31.98
C LEU A 6 53.16 13.83 32.34
N ASN A 7 53.31 12.76 33.11
CA ASN A 7 52.24 12.03 33.76
C ASN A 7 51.67 12.93 34.88
N ARG A 8 50.46 13.49 34.70
CA ARG A 8 49.74 14.17 35.77
C ARG A 8 48.64 13.25 36.28
N SER A 9 48.98 12.49 37.31
CA SER A 9 48.02 11.85 38.21
C SER A 9 47.23 12.97 38.90
N GLY A 10 45.91 13.02 38.67
CA GLY A 10 45.02 13.99 39.29
C GLY A 10 43.62 13.38 39.40
N ALA A 11 43.26 13.02 40.62
CA ALA A 11 42.00 12.50 41.12
C ALA A 11 40.77 12.74 40.22
N SER A 12 40.06 11.65 39.89
CA SER A 12 38.66 11.69 39.47
C SER A 12 37.80 12.15 40.65
N SER A 13 37.66 13.46 40.80
CA SER A 13 36.54 14.03 41.52
C SER A 13 35.31 13.91 40.61
N ASN A 14 34.48 12.89 40.85
CA ASN A 14 33.10 12.88 40.38
C ASN A 14 32.38 14.07 41.04
N PHE A 15 32.44 15.23 40.39
CA PHE A 15 31.46 16.27 40.65
C PHE A 15 30.20 15.82 39.91
N ASP A 16 29.21 15.35 40.66
CA ASP A 16 27.81 15.42 40.22
C ASP A 16 27.47 16.91 40.07
N ILE A 17 27.81 17.49 38.92
CA ILE A 17 27.38 18.84 38.55
C ILE A 17 25.91 18.70 38.20
N ALA A 18 25.05 18.79 39.22
CA ALA A 18 23.63 18.97 39.01
C ALA A 18 23.44 20.28 38.23
N LEU A 19 23.06 20.16 36.96
CA LEU A 19 22.74 21.31 36.12
C LEU A 19 21.64 22.15 36.81
N PRO A 20 21.70 23.49 36.72
CA PRO A 20 20.65 24.34 37.25
C PRO A 20 19.30 23.94 36.66
N LYS A 21 18.23 24.10 37.46
CA LYS A 21 16.87 23.84 37.01
C LYS A 21 16.59 24.71 35.80
N TYR A 22 16.14 24.10 34.70
CA TYR A 22 15.83 24.81 33.45
C TYR A 22 14.85 25.95 33.71
N GLU A 23 15.24 27.16 33.29
CA GLU A 23 14.38 28.33 33.24
C GLU A 23 13.99 28.61 31.78
N PRO A 24 12.69 28.84 31.50
CA PRO A 24 12.22 29.11 30.15
C PRO A 24 12.79 30.44 29.61
N PRO A 25 12.94 30.57 28.28
CA PRO A 25 13.47 31.78 27.68
C PRO A 25 12.57 32.98 27.95
N VAL A 26 13.17 34.12 28.30
CA VAL A 26 12.42 35.37 28.52
C VAL A 26 12.18 36.10 27.20
N CYS A 27 13.08 35.95 26.22
CA CYS A 27 12.99 36.62 24.92
C CYS A 27 12.47 35.69 23.82
N SER A 28 11.70 36.22 22.88
CA SER A 28 11.25 35.51 21.67
C SER A 28 12.43 35.03 20.80
N LEU A 29 12.20 33.99 20.00
CA LEU A 29 13.18 33.53 19.02
C LEU A 29 13.51 34.62 17.99
N THR A 30 14.80 34.72 17.64
CA THR A 30 15.28 35.63 16.59
C THR A 30 14.73 35.23 15.23
N ASP A 31 14.63 36.19 14.30
CA ASP A 31 14.16 35.93 12.94
C ASP A 31 14.96 34.84 12.23
N ALA A 32 16.28 34.78 12.49
CA ALA A 32 17.15 33.71 11.98
C ALA A 32 16.77 32.34 12.56
N ALA A 33 16.52 32.26 13.87
CA ALA A 33 16.12 31.01 14.52
C ALA A 33 14.73 30.53 14.06
N ARG A 34 13.79 31.46 13.81
CA ARG A 34 12.46 31.11 13.26
C ARG A 34 12.58 30.55 11.83
N ARG A 35 13.43 31.14 10.99
CA ARG A 35 13.72 30.59 9.65
C ARG A 35 14.34 29.20 9.73
N SER A 36 15.34 29.01 10.61
CA SER A 36 15.93 27.69 10.82
C SER A 36 14.93 26.65 11.33
N LEU A 37 13.97 27.04 12.19
CA LEU A 37 12.89 26.18 12.64
C LEU A 37 11.99 25.74 11.48
N ASN A 38 11.61 26.67 10.59
CA ASN A 38 10.84 26.34 9.39
C ASN A 38 11.62 25.44 8.41
N ASP A 39 12.94 25.63 8.30
CA ASP A 39 13.80 24.79 7.46
C ASP A 39 13.89 23.34 7.94
N LEU A 40 13.66 23.06 9.25
CA LEU A 40 13.63 21.70 9.79
C LEU A 40 12.49 20.85 9.22
N SER A 41 11.42 21.47 8.76
CA SER A 41 10.29 20.76 8.14
C SER A 41 10.66 20.21 6.74
N ASN A 42 11.65 20.80 6.06
CA ASN A 42 12.03 20.47 4.68
C ASN A 42 13.42 19.81 4.57
N THR A 43 13.76 18.91 5.48
CA THR A 43 15.09 18.29 5.45
C THR A 43 15.17 17.13 4.45
N ARG A 44 16.29 17.06 3.70
CA ARG A 44 16.57 15.96 2.75
C ARG A 44 16.47 14.55 3.37
N PRO A 45 16.90 14.31 4.63
CA PRO A 45 16.77 12.99 5.26
C PRO A 45 15.33 12.51 5.38
N THR A 46 14.36 13.38 5.67
CA THR A 46 12.94 13.03 5.76
C THR A 46 12.42 12.45 4.44
N ALA A 47 12.78 13.07 3.31
CA ALA A 47 12.41 12.58 1.99
C ALA A 47 13.01 11.19 1.66
N VAL A 48 14.27 10.97 2.05
CA VAL A 48 14.92 9.66 1.87
C VAL A 48 14.25 8.59 2.73
N TYR A 49 13.92 8.91 3.97
CA TYR A 49 13.26 7.98 4.87
C TYR A 49 11.85 7.62 4.38
N GLN A 50 11.07 8.61 3.93
CA GLN A 50 9.77 8.38 3.28
C GLN A 50 9.90 7.46 2.05
N GLN A 51 10.92 7.65 1.22
CA GLN A 51 11.17 6.79 0.07
C GLN A 51 11.47 5.34 0.49
N GLN A 52 12.28 5.16 1.55
CA GLN A 52 12.62 3.84 2.08
C GLN A 52 11.40 3.13 2.69
N ILE A 53 10.50 3.86 3.35
CA ILE A 53 9.23 3.31 3.84
C ILE A 53 8.41 2.77 2.67
N ASN A 54 8.20 3.60 1.63
CA ASN A 54 7.42 3.21 0.47
C ASN A 54 8.00 1.98 -0.24
N GLU A 55 9.33 1.93 -0.41
CA GLU A 55 10.00 0.78 -1.03
C GLU A 55 9.92 -0.47 -0.16
N SER A 56 10.02 -0.33 1.17
CA SER A 56 9.88 -1.46 2.10
C SER A 56 8.49 -2.07 2.05
N ILE A 57 7.42 -1.25 2.03
CA ILE A 57 6.04 -1.73 1.87
C ILE A 57 5.88 -2.48 0.55
N ARG A 58 6.44 -1.93 -0.54
CA ARG A 58 6.42 -2.56 -1.87
C ARG A 58 7.09 -3.94 -1.86
N LEU A 59 8.31 -4.02 -1.30
CA LEU A 59 9.07 -5.26 -1.22
C LEU A 59 8.38 -6.31 -0.34
N LEU A 60 7.77 -5.90 0.78
CA LEU A 60 6.98 -6.79 1.62
C LEU A 60 5.79 -7.37 0.85
N GLY A 61 4.99 -6.53 0.20
CA GLY A 61 3.88 -6.99 -0.65
C GLY A 61 4.34 -7.87 -1.80
N PHE A 62 5.55 -7.65 -2.32
CA PHE A 62 6.11 -8.51 -3.34
C PHE A 62 6.48 -9.88 -2.83
N SER A 63 7.18 -9.94 -1.70
CA SER A 63 7.56 -11.20 -1.08
C SER A 63 6.34 -12.06 -0.72
N VAL A 64 5.29 -11.47 -0.13
CA VAL A 64 4.04 -12.16 0.22
C VAL A 64 3.35 -12.71 -1.04
N SER A 65 3.26 -11.90 -2.09
CA SER A 65 2.65 -12.37 -3.34
C SER A 65 3.45 -13.52 -3.96
N ASP A 66 4.77 -13.42 -4.02
CA ASP A 66 5.61 -14.44 -4.68
C ASP A 66 5.56 -15.78 -3.93
N ILE A 67 5.50 -15.77 -2.60
CA ILE A 67 5.38 -17.01 -1.81
C ILE A 67 4.00 -17.64 -1.93
N HIS A 68 2.92 -16.84 -1.96
CA HIS A 68 1.55 -17.36 -2.15
C HIS A 68 1.33 -17.89 -3.56
N GLU A 69 1.89 -17.23 -4.57
CA GLU A 69 1.85 -17.70 -5.95
C GLU A 69 2.55 -19.06 -6.08
N ARG A 70 3.74 -19.22 -5.48
CA ARG A 70 4.44 -20.52 -5.43
C ARG A 70 3.63 -21.60 -4.71
N LEU A 71 3.00 -21.26 -3.58
CA LEU A 71 2.16 -22.18 -2.82
C LEU A 71 0.98 -22.67 -3.67
N ARG A 72 0.33 -21.75 -4.39
CA ARG A 72 -0.77 -22.08 -5.30
C ARG A 72 -0.32 -22.98 -6.45
N THR A 73 0.77 -22.66 -7.15
CA THR A 73 1.28 -23.50 -8.25
C THR A 73 1.59 -24.92 -7.76
N GLN A 74 2.17 -25.08 -6.56
CA GLN A 74 2.42 -26.41 -6.01
C GLN A 74 1.13 -27.17 -5.63
N ARG A 75 0.10 -26.46 -5.15
CA ARG A 75 -1.22 -27.04 -4.88
C ARG A 75 -1.93 -27.49 -6.17
N GLU A 76 -1.86 -26.68 -7.22
CA GLU A 76 -2.42 -27.01 -8.54
C GLU A 76 -1.70 -28.23 -9.14
N ALA A 77 -0.38 -28.29 -9.03
CA ALA A 77 0.40 -29.46 -9.46
C ALA A 77 -0.01 -30.73 -8.68
N LEU A 78 -0.15 -30.64 -7.35
CA LEU A 78 -0.62 -31.75 -6.54
C LEU A 78 -2.05 -32.17 -6.93
N ALA A 79 -2.95 -31.21 -7.18
CA ALA A 79 -4.31 -31.49 -7.64
C ALA A 79 -4.32 -32.20 -9.00
N ALA A 80 -3.45 -31.78 -9.93
CA ALA A 80 -3.28 -32.45 -11.22
C ALA A 80 -2.73 -33.88 -11.07
N HIS A 81 -1.78 -34.11 -10.17
CA HIS A 81 -1.29 -35.47 -9.85
C HIS A 81 -2.42 -36.35 -9.30
N LYS A 82 -3.24 -35.83 -8.38
CA LYS A 82 -4.40 -36.54 -7.82
C LYS A 82 -5.45 -36.87 -8.89
N ALA A 83 -5.78 -35.90 -9.75
CA ALA A 83 -6.72 -36.10 -10.84
C ALA A 83 -6.24 -37.19 -11.82
N ARG A 84 -4.95 -37.16 -12.20
CA ARG A 84 -4.34 -38.19 -13.06
C ARG A 84 -4.34 -39.58 -12.40
N ARG A 85 -4.14 -39.66 -11.08
CA ARG A 85 -4.23 -40.91 -10.30
C ARG A 85 -5.65 -41.46 -10.33
N GLU A 86 -6.65 -40.62 -10.14
CA GLU A 86 -8.06 -41.01 -10.13
C GLU A 86 -8.52 -41.51 -11.50
N ASP A 87 -8.11 -40.85 -12.58
CA ASP A 87 -8.39 -41.26 -13.95
C ASP A 87 -7.75 -42.62 -14.30
N LYS A 88 -6.50 -42.84 -13.89
CA LYS A 88 -5.76 -44.08 -14.18
C LYS A 88 -6.02 -45.21 -13.18
N GLY A 89 -6.73 -44.94 -12.08
CA GLY A 89 -6.96 -45.91 -11.01
C GLY A 89 -5.68 -46.44 -10.34
N THR A 90 -4.59 -45.67 -10.34
CA THR A 90 -3.30 -46.11 -9.78
C THR A 90 -3.19 -45.86 -8.29
N ALA A 91 -2.27 -46.58 -7.63
CA ALA A 91 -1.89 -46.27 -6.26
C ALA A 91 -1.21 -44.90 -6.17
N ARG A 92 -1.28 -44.29 -4.98
CA ARG A 92 -0.60 -43.03 -4.64
C ARG A 92 0.91 -43.21 -4.78
N SER A 93 1.56 -42.29 -5.49
CA SER A 93 3.02 -42.33 -5.68
C SER A 93 3.76 -41.79 -4.45
N GLU A 94 5.01 -42.21 -4.27
CA GLU A 94 5.87 -41.62 -3.22
C GLU A 94 6.12 -40.13 -3.44
N GLU A 95 6.14 -39.68 -4.71
CA GLU A 95 6.28 -38.27 -5.07
C GLU A 95 5.07 -37.44 -4.64
N GLU A 96 3.85 -37.96 -4.85
CA GLU A 96 2.61 -37.35 -4.37
C GLU A 96 2.59 -37.29 -2.84
N GLN A 97 3.11 -38.32 -2.16
CA GLN A 97 3.25 -38.30 -0.71
C GLN A 97 4.22 -37.24 -0.21
N ARG A 98 5.43 -37.19 -0.77
CA ARG A 98 6.42 -36.17 -0.39
C ARG A 98 5.92 -34.76 -0.66
N LEU A 99 5.21 -34.54 -1.77
CA LEU A 99 4.66 -33.23 -2.11
C LEU A 99 3.55 -32.80 -1.15
N GLU A 100 2.66 -33.72 -0.74
CA GLU A 100 1.64 -33.43 0.28
C GLU A 100 2.25 -33.02 1.63
N GLU A 101 3.23 -33.79 2.12
CA GLU A 101 3.89 -33.50 3.39
C GLU A 101 4.63 -32.15 3.35
N HIS A 102 5.35 -31.89 2.26
CA HIS A 102 6.03 -30.62 2.05
C HIS A 102 5.06 -29.43 1.98
N LEU A 103 3.90 -29.60 1.32
CA LEU A 103 2.92 -28.52 1.16
C LEU A 103 2.32 -28.07 2.49
N VAL A 104 2.12 -28.98 3.44
CA VAL A 104 1.65 -28.65 4.79
C VAL A 104 2.68 -27.76 5.50
N GLU A 105 3.93 -28.19 5.56
CA GLU A 105 5.00 -27.40 6.19
C GLU A 105 5.22 -26.06 5.48
N PHE A 106 5.13 -26.05 4.15
CA PHE A 106 5.32 -24.85 3.35
C PHE A 106 4.19 -23.85 3.58
N GLU A 107 2.94 -24.30 3.65
CA GLU A 107 1.79 -23.46 3.98
C GLU A 107 1.93 -22.80 5.36
N GLU A 108 2.32 -23.56 6.39
CA GLU A 108 2.53 -23.00 7.73
C GLU A 108 3.58 -21.88 7.72
N ARG A 109 4.71 -22.10 7.02
CA ARG A 109 5.76 -21.08 6.87
C ARG A 109 5.28 -19.87 6.08
N VAL A 110 4.52 -20.08 5.01
CA VAL A 110 3.94 -18.99 4.19
C VAL A 110 2.99 -18.14 5.05
N ASN A 111 2.13 -18.77 5.85
CA ASN A 111 1.20 -18.07 6.73
C ASN A 111 1.95 -17.25 7.80
N ALA A 112 2.94 -17.84 8.47
CA ALA A 112 3.76 -17.13 9.47
C ALA A 112 4.53 -15.94 8.88
N LEU A 113 5.12 -16.10 7.69
CA LEU A 113 5.80 -14.99 6.99
C LEU A 113 4.81 -13.91 6.55
N THR A 114 3.60 -14.30 6.15
CA THR A 114 2.54 -13.37 5.76
C THR A 114 2.07 -12.54 6.95
N GLU A 115 1.87 -13.18 8.12
CA GLU A 115 1.54 -12.50 9.37
C GLU A 115 2.62 -11.49 9.78
N SER A 116 3.89 -11.91 9.76
CA SER A 116 5.00 -11.03 10.07
C SER A 116 5.10 -9.86 9.08
N SER A 117 4.85 -10.10 7.79
CA SER A 117 4.91 -9.07 6.75
C SER A 117 3.76 -8.07 6.86
N GLU A 118 2.54 -8.55 7.13
CA GLU A 118 1.37 -7.70 7.37
C GLU A 118 1.62 -6.75 8.55
N LYS A 119 2.13 -7.30 9.67
CA LYS A 119 2.46 -6.51 10.85
C LYS A 119 3.53 -5.45 10.55
N ALA A 120 4.55 -5.82 9.77
CA ALA A 120 5.60 -4.89 9.35
C ALA A 120 5.06 -3.78 8.43
N VAL A 121 4.11 -4.07 7.54
CA VAL A 121 3.45 -3.05 6.72
C VAL A 121 2.70 -2.05 7.59
N ARG A 122 1.97 -2.51 8.62
CA ARG A 122 1.30 -1.60 9.58
C ARG A 122 2.30 -0.73 10.34
N ASP A 123 3.39 -1.30 10.85
CA ASP A 123 4.46 -0.53 11.52
C ASP A 123 5.08 0.53 10.60
N LEU A 124 5.27 0.22 9.32
CA LEU A 124 5.78 1.18 8.32
C LEU A 124 4.77 2.30 8.03
N ILE A 125 3.47 2.01 8.03
CA ILE A 125 2.41 3.03 7.90
C ILE A 125 2.37 3.91 9.15
N ASP A 126 2.50 3.34 10.35
CA ASP A 126 2.58 4.10 11.60
C ASP A 126 3.77 5.07 11.59
N ARG A 127 4.96 4.60 11.15
CA ARG A 127 6.17 5.44 11.00
C ARG A 127 5.98 6.56 9.98
N ARG A 128 5.27 6.27 8.90
CA ARG A 128 4.93 7.28 7.89
C ARG A 128 4.03 8.37 8.48
N ALA A 129 3.00 7.97 9.22
CA ALA A 129 2.12 8.92 9.89
C ALA A 129 2.89 9.79 10.89
N GLU A 130 3.82 9.20 11.66
CA GLU A 130 4.69 9.96 12.58
C GLU A 130 5.53 11.02 11.84
N LEU A 131 6.07 10.71 10.66
CA LEU A 131 6.81 11.70 9.84
C LEU A 131 5.91 12.82 9.30
N GLU A 132 4.69 12.49 8.87
CA GLU A 132 3.72 13.47 8.38
C GLU A 132 3.26 14.40 9.53
N ASP A 133 3.06 13.84 10.73
CA ASP A 133 2.74 14.58 11.94
C ASP A 133 3.90 15.48 12.39
N GLU A 134 5.15 15.03 12.30
CA GLU A 134 6.32 15.83 12.64
C GLU A 134 6.43 17.11 11.80
N ASP A 135 6.15 17.05 10.48
CA ASP A 135 6.09 18.25 9.63
C ASP A 135 4.99 19.20 10.08
N GLY A 136 3.81 18.66 10.40
CA GLY A 136 2.68 19.44 10.93
C GLY A 136 2.99 20.10 12.27
N ILE A 137 3.64 19.36 13.18
CA ILE A 137 4.04 19.84 14.51
C ILE A 137 5.07 20.97 14.37
N ILE A 138 6.12 20.79 13.57
CA ILE A 138 7.16 21.82 13.38
C ILE A 138 6.55 23.11 12.82
N ARG A 139 5.63 22.98 11.85
CA ARG A 139 4.89 24.12 11.29
C ARG A 139 4.03 24.81 12.35
N GLY A 140 3.30 24.04 13.16
CA GLY A 140 2.50 24.59 14.26
C GLY A 140 3.33 25.30 15.33
N VAL A 141 4.51 24.78 15.67
CA VAL A 141 5.47 25.46 16.57
C VAL A 141 5.93 26.77 15.93
N TYR A 142 6.30 26.75 14.64
CA TYR A 142 6.72 27.95 13.92
C TYR A 142 5.65 29.04 13.91
N ASP A 143 4.39 28.67 13.65
CA ASP A 143 3.26 29.61 13.62
C ASP A 143 3.02 30.22 15.01
N THR A 144 3.05 29.40 16.07
CA THR A 144 2.87 29.84 17.46
C THR A 144 3.97 30.83 17.87
N VAL A 145 5.23 30.47 17.61
CA VAL A 145 6.39 31.32 17.94
C VAL A 145 6.37 32.63 17.14
N THR A 146 5.93 32.59 15.89
CA THR A 146 5.85 33.79 15.05
C THR A 146 4.76 34.73 15.54
N ALA A 147 3.58 34.20 15.90
CA ALA A 147 2.50 34.98 16.49
C ALA A 147 2.93 35.64 17.81
N GLU A 148 3.60 34.90 18.71
CA GLU A 148 4.11 35.45 19.97
C GLU A 148 5.15 36.56 19.75
N ALA A 149 6.05 36.40 18.78
CA ALA A 149 7.05 37.41 18.46
C ALA A 149 6.41 38.69 17.90
N ASP A 150 5.35 38.56 17.10
CA ASP A 150 4.62 39.70 16.54
C ASP A 150 3.78 40.40 17.61
N GLU A 151 3.15 39.67 18.54
CA GLU A 151 2.48 40.23 19.71
C GLU A 151 3.44 41.00 20.62
N GLN A 152 4.63 40.45 20.89
CA GLN A 152 5.66 41.14 21.69
C GLN A 152 6.13 42.42 21.01
N ARG A 153 6.32 42.42 19.69
CA ARG A 153 6.67 43.62 18.92
C ARG A 153 5.57 44.69 19.00
N GLN A 154 4.32 44.32 18.75
CA GLN A 154 3.19 45.26 18.80
C GLN A 154 3.00 45.88 20.20
N ARG A 155 3.19 45.10 21.28
CA ARG A 155 3.12 45.63 22.65
C ARG A 155 4.29 46.54 23.00
N ALA A 156 5.49 46.24 22.50
CA ALA A 156 6.66 47.10 22.70
C ALA A 156 6.47 48.46 22.02
N GLU A 157 5.94 48.47 20.78
CA GLU A 157 5.60 49.70 20.06
C GLU A 157 4.50 50.50 20.78
N ALA A 158 3.47 49.83 21.33
CA ALA A 158 2.40 50.49 22.08
C ALA A 158 2.84 51.05 23.44
N GLN A 159 3.87 50.48 24.08
CA GLN A 159 4.44 50.97 25.34
C GLN A 159 5.40 52.15 25.15
N GLU A 160 5.99 52.34 23.97
CA GLU A 160 6.83 53.52 23.68
C GLU A 160 6.02 54.82 23.57
N ASP A 161 4.72 54.74 23.29
CA ASP A 161 3.80 55.90 23.19
C ASP A 161 3.10 56.27 24.52
N GLY A 162 3.31 55.51 25.61
CA GLY A 162 2.69 55.73 26.94
C GLY A 162 3.72 55.99 28.05
N GLU A 163 3.37 56.82 29.04
CA GLU A 163 4.24 57.23 30.16
C GLU A 163 4.99 56.06 30.84
N GLU A 164 6.25 56.31 31.20
CA GLU A 164 7.28 55.41 31.76
C GLU A 164 6.79 54.51 32.92
N GLY A 165 6.07 53.45 32.60
CA GLY A 165 5.78 52.32 33.48
C GLY A 165 6.77 51.17 33.24
N GLU A 166 7.08 50.40 34.29
CA GLU A 166 7.98 49.24 34.24
C GLU A 166 7.64 48.32 33.06
N ARG A 167 8.60 48.08 32.15
CA ARG A 167 8.44 47.18 31.00
C ARG A 167 8.19 45.76 31.52
N GLU A 168 6.93 45.35 31.54
CA GLU A 168 6.54 43.97 31.84
C GLU A 168 7.01 43.07 30.68
N GLN A 169 8.21 42.48 30.82
CA GLN A 169 8.72 41.49 29.88
C GLN A 169 7.93 40.20 30.05
N LEU A 170 6.94 39.98 29.18
CA LEU A 170 6.25 38.70 29.10
C LEU A 170 7.26 37.61 28.72
N ALA A 171 7.42 36.63 29.59
CA ALA A 171 8.27 35.48 29.32
C ALA A 171 7.79 34.77 28.05
N ALA A 172 8.70 34.54 27.10
CA ALA A 172 8.40 33.75 25.92
C ALA A 172 8.03 32.32 26.31
N SER A 173 7.11 31.70 25.57
CA SER A 173 6.76 30.31 25.81
C SER A 173 7.95 29.41 25.48
N SER A 174 8.03 28.25 26.17
CA SER A 174 9.07 27.28 25.86
C SER A 174 8.72 26.55 24.55
N VAL A 175 9.50 26.79 23.50
CA VAL A 175 9.39 26.12 22.19
C VAL A 175 9.36 24.59 22.35
N ILE A 176 10.16 24.05 23.27
CA ILE A 176 10.23 22.61 23.54
C ILE A 176 8.94 22.12 24.20
N ALA A 177 8.31 22.92 25.08
CA ALA A 177 7.04 22.58 25.69
C ALA A 177 5.92 22.56 24.64
N ILE A 178 5.84 23.60 23.78
CA ILE A 178 4.87 23.63 22.67
C ILE A 178 5.03 22.40 21.77
N TYR A 179 6.26 22.08 21.38
CA TYR A 179 6.54 20.89 20.56
C TYR A 179 6.04 19.59 21.23
N LYS A 180 6.32 19.42 22.53
CA LYS A 180 5.90 18.23 23.29
C LYS A 180 4.38 18.13 23.40
N ASP A 181 3.70 19.24 23.64
CA ASP A 181 2.25 19.29 23.79
C ASP A 181 1.55 18.98 22.45
N LEU A 182 2.03 19.57 21.34
CA LEU A 182 1.53 19.26 20.00
C LEU A 182 1.78 17.80 19.61
N ARG A 183 2.97 17.26 19.91
CA ARG A 183 3.29 15.84 19.67
C ARG A 183 2.39 14.92 20.49
N ALA A 184 2.18 15.20 21.77
CA ALA A 184 1.31 14.40 22.62
C ALA A 184 -0.15 14.43 22.15
N LYS A 185 -0.62 15.59 21.67
CA LYS A 185 -1.95 15.74 21.09
C LYS A 185 -2.10 14.88 19.84
N GLN A 186 -1.20 15.03 18.86
CA GLN A 186 -1.22 14.23 17.61
C GLN A 186 -1.14 12.72 17.90
N GLU A 187 -0.24 12.31 18.80
CA GLU A 187 -0.11 10.91 19.20
C GLU A 187 -1.40 10.35 19.82
N SER A 188 -2.11 11.15 20.63
CA SER A 188 -3.38 10.75 21.23
C SER A 188 -4.51 10.64 20.20
N GLU A 189 -4.56 11.58 19.25
CA GLU A 189 -5.53 11.57 18.16
C GLU A 189 -5.30 10.35 17.27
N TYR A 190 -4.05 10.07 16.87
CA TYR A 190 -3.70 8.91 16.06
C TYR A 190 -4.03 7.58 16.75
N LYS A 191 -3.73 7.46 18.06
CA LYS A 191 -4.06 6.25 18.84
C LYS A 191 -5.55 6.06 19.07
N SER A 192 -6.34 7.13 19.00
CA SER A 192 -7.80 7.05 19.13
C SER A 192 -8.49 6.55 17.84
N MET A 193 -7.79 6.58 16.71
CA MET A 193 -8.32 6.08 15.44
C MET A 193 -8.43 4.56 15.43
N SER A 194 -9.50 4.06 14.82
CA SER A 194 -9.68 2.62 14.59
C SER A 194 -8.64 2.07 13.60
N ALA A 195 -8.36 0.76 13.66
CA ALA A 195 -7.48 0.10 12.70
C ALA A 195 -7.93 0.31 11.25
N TYR A 196 -9.25 0.34 11.01
CA TYR A 196 -9.82 0.68 9.71
C TYR A 196 -9.36 2.06 9.22
N GLN A 197 -9.48 3.09 10.07
CA GLN A 197 -9.11 4.46 9.70
C GLN A 197 -7.59 4.62 9.49
N ARG A 198 -6.77 3.95 10.31
CA ARG A 198 -5.31 4.04 10.18
C ARG A 198 -4.77 3.29 8.96
N TYR A 199 -5.35 2.14 8.64
CA TYR A 199 -4.76 1.22 7.67
C TYR A 199 -5.66 0.94 6.47
N ALA A 200 -6.92 0.56 6.66
CA ALA A 200 -7.78 0.10 5.56
C ALA A 200 -8.06 1.20 4.52
N VAL A 201 -8.17 2.46 4.96
CA VAL A 201 -8.33 3.62 4.08
C VAL A 201 -7.02 4.02 3.40
N HIS A 202 -5.88 3.55 3.90
CA HIS A 202 -4.57 3.90 3.40
C HIS A 202 -4.21 3.12 2.13
N ASN A 203 -3.85 3.83 1.06
CA ASN A 203 -3.57 3.23 -0.25
C ASN A 203 -2.43 2.22 -0.22
N ASP A 204 -1.44 2.40 0.65
CA ASP A 204 -0.30 1.47 0.73
C ASP A 204 -0.74 0.12 1.32
N TYR A 205 -1.63 0.12 2.32
CA TYR A 205 -2.20 -1.11 2.89
C TYR A 205 -3.17 -1.76 1.89
N ALA A 206 -4.00 -0.97 1.22
CA ALA A 206 -4.90 -1.46 0.18
C ALA A 206 -4.13 -2.12 -0.97
N GLY A 207 -3.01 -1.52 -1.40
CA GLY A 207 -2.10 -2.09 -2.39
C GLY A 207 -1.49 -3.41 -1.92
N PHE A 208 -0.99 -3.46 -0.68
CA PHE A 208 -0.49 -4.70 -0.08
C PHE A 208 -1.56 -5.80 -0.04
N LYS A 209 -2.78 -5.48 0.43
CA LYS A 209 -3.88 -6.44 0.49
C LYS A 209 -4.32 -6.93 -0.87
N LYS A 210 -4.36 -6.05 -1.87
CA LYS A 210 -4.67 -6.44 -3.25
C LYS A 210 -3.62 -7.41 -3.81
N LEU A 211 -2.33 -7.13 -3.59
CA LEU A 211 -1.26 -8.03 -4.03
C LEU A 211 -1.34 -9.40 -3.37
N TRP A 212 -1.55 -9.43 -2.05
CA TRP A 212 -1.72 -10.67 -1.32
C TRP A 212 -2.97 -11.43 -1.80
N HIS A 213 -4.11 -10.77 -1.93
CA HIS A 213 -5.35 -11.35 -2.41
C HIS A 213 -5.21 -11.98 -3.80
N ASP A 214 -4.66 -11.24 -4.77
CA ASP A 214 -4.46 -11.75 -6.12
C ASP A 214 -3.53 -12.97 -6.14
N ALA A 215 -2.54 -13.01 -5.25
CA ALA A 215 -1.63 -14.13 -5.08
C ALA A 215 -2.28 -15.36 -4.44
N VAL A 216 -3.38 -15.21 -3.70
CA VAL A 216 -4.13 -16.33 -3.11
C VAL A 216 -5.29 -16.77 -4.02
N ALA A 217 -6.15 -15.83 -4.38
CA ALA A 217 -7.40 -16.08 -5.10
C ALA A 217 -7.19 -16.49 -6.56
N GLY A 218 -6.20 -15.90 -7.23
CA GLY A 218 -5.87 -16.21 -8.62
C GLY A 218 -6.68 -15.37 -9.58
N GLU A 219 -6.69 -15.76 -10.86
CA GLU A 219 -7.39 -15.00 -11.89
C GLU A 219 -8.90 -15.25 -11.88
N GLU A 220 -9.30 -16.46 -11.51
CA GLU A 220 -10.69 -16.89 -11.40
C GLU A 220 -11.26 -16.78 -9.98
N GLY A 221 -10.47 -16.27 -9.04
CA GLY A 221 -10.85 -16.15 -7.64
C GLY A 221 -11.93 -15.09 -7.38
N PRO A 222 -12.59 -15.15 -6.22
CA PRO A 222 -13.55 -14.11 -5.81
C PRO A 222 -12.87 -12.74 -5.75
N PRO A 223 -13.60 -11.63 -5.91
CA PRO A 223 -13.03 -10.29 -5.81
C PRO A 223 -12.59 -9.96 -4.37
N LEU A 224 -11.66 -9.01 -4.25
CA LEU A 224 -11.17 -8.51 -2.96
C LEU A 224 -12.33 -7.99 -2.12
N PRO A 225 -12.52 -8.50 -0.87
CA PRO A 225 -13.53 -7.98 0.03
C PRO A 225 -13.35 -6.49 0.29
N ASP A 226 -14.46 -5.80 0.60
CA ASP A 226 -14.41 -4.39 0.95
C ASP A 226 -13.47 -4.11 2.13
N ALA A 227 -12.85 -2.93 2.13
CA ALA A 227 -11.89 -2.51 3.14
C ALA A 227 -12.45 -2.57 4.58
N SER A 228 -13.77 -2.41 4.73
CA SER A 228 -14.45 -2.53 6.03
C SER A 228 -14.33 -3.93 6.66
N ARG A 229 -14.07 -4.96 5.87
CA ARG A 229 -13.93 -6.36 6.33
C ARG A 229 -12.48 -6.79 6.54
N TRP A 230 -11.51 -5.90 6.37
CA TRP A 230 -10.09 -6.25 6.50
C TRP A 230 -9.61 -6.34 7.94
N PHE A 231 -10.37 -5.79 8.88
CA PHE A 231 -10.06 -5.80 10.31
C PHE A 231 -11.26 -6.32 11.10
N THR A 232 -10.98 -7.05 12.18
CA THR A 232 -11.99 -7.47 13.15
C THR A 232 -12.42 -6.27 14.01
N GLN A 233 -13.47 -6.46 14.82
CA GLN A 233 -13.92 -5.45 15.79
C GLN A 233 -12.82 -5.07 16.80
N ASP A 234 -11.91 -6.00 17.09
CA ASP A 234 -10.75 -5.79 17.98
C ASP A 234 -9.59 -5.07 17.29
N GLY A 235 -9.68 -4.80 15.99
CA GLY A 235 -8.65 -4.12 15.20
C GLY A 235 -7.53 -5.03 14.70
N GLU A 236 -7.71 -6.34 14.80
CA GLU A 236 -6.76 -7.32 14.24
C GLU A 236 -7.05 -7.58 12.76
N PRO A 237 -6.01 -7.75 11.91
CA PRO A 237 -6.17 -7.98 10.49
C PRO A 237 -6.79 -9.35 10.23
N VAL A 238 -7.75 -9.40 9.31
CA VAL A 238 -8.34 -10.65 8.85
C VAL A 238 -7.36 -11.33 7.89
N MET A 239 -6.87 -12.50 8.29
CA MET A 239 -5.96 -13.32 7.49
C MET A 239 -6.74 -14.24 6.56
N TYR A 240 -6.20 -14.48 5.37
CA TYR A 240 -6.89 -15.23 4.30
C TYR A 240 -7.28 -16.67 4.71
N GLY A 241 -6.51 -17.30 5.60
CA GLY A 241 -6.79 -18.63 6.14
C GLY A 241 -7.94 -18.70 7.15
N ALA A 242 -8.31 -17.58 7.78
CA ALA A 242 -9.42 -17.55 8.74
C ALA A 242 -10.79 -17.56 8.04
N VAL A 243 -10.88 -17.06 6.80
CA VAL A 243 -12.14 -17.00 6.04
C VAL A 243 -12.46 -18.35 5.38
N SER A 244 -11.45 -19.13 4.95
CA SER A 244 -11.68 -20.48 4.41
C SER A 244 -12.12 -21.52 5.45
N GLY A 245 -12.01 -21.21 6.75
CA GLY A 245 -12.45 -22.06 7.86
C GLY A 245 -13.77 -21.65 8.52
N MET A 246 -14.32 -20.49 8.19
CA MET A 246 -15.60 -19.98 8.74
C MET A 246 -16.74 -20.04 7.71
N GLY A 247 -16.72 -21.06 6.84
CA GLY A 247 -17.82 -21.43 5.95
C GLY A 247 -18.84 -22.39 6.57
N ALA A 248 -18.97 -22.44 7.90
CA ALA A 248 -19.98 -23.26 8.58
C ALA A 248 -20.32 -22.68 9.97
N GLY A 249 -21.19 -21.67 9.99
CA GLY A 249 -21.93 -21.28 11.19
C GLY A 249 -21.52 -19.96 11.83
N HIS A 250 -21.92 -18.84 11.22
CA HIS A 250 -22.61 -17.81 11.98
C HIS A 250 -23.73 -17.25 11.12
N ASP A 251 -24.93 -17.65 11.49
CA ASP A 251 -26.21 -17.06 11.10
C ASP A 251 -26.22 -15.64 11.67
N ASP A 252 -26.14 -14.63 10.80
CA ASP A 252 -26.80 -13.35 11.02
C ASP A 252 -27.16 -12.79 9.63
N ASP A 253 -28.47 -12.62 9.46
CA ASP A 253 -29.19 -12.30 8.23
C ASP A 253 -28.76 -10.97 7.58
N ASP A 254 -29.10 -10.86 6.28
CA ASP A 254 -29.08 -9.68 5.39
C ASP A 254 -27.71 -9.25 4.80
N ASP A 255 -27.25 -9.99 3.79
CA ASP A 255 -27.01 -9.47 2.43
C ASP A 255 -26.38 -10.56 1.52
N ASP A 256 -27.21 -11.48 1.03
CA ASP A 256 -26.86 -12.33 -0.12
C ASP A 256 -26.87 -11.50 -1.43
N ILE A 257 -25.97 -10.50 -1.49
CA ILE A 257 -25.56 -9.94 -2.77
C ILE A 257 -24.66 -10.99 -3.42
N ALA A 258 -25.21 -11.68 -4.42
CA ALA A 258 -24.43 -12.42 -5.39
C ALA A 258 -23.51 -11.43 -6.10
N VAL A 259 -22.28 -11.24 -5.59
CA VAL A 259 -21.26 -10.45 -6.24
C VAL A 259 -20.91 -11.17 -7.54
N ALA A 260 -21.44 -10.67 -8.65
CA ALA A 260 -21.08 -11.15 -9.96
C ALA A 260 -19.56 -11.01 -10.12
N ARG A 261 -18.90 -12.11 -10.47
CA ARG A 261 -17.46 -12.14 -10.78
C ARG A 261 -17.12 -11.01 -11.76
N GLU A 262 -16.28 -10.07 -11.33
CA GLU A 262 -15.82 -8.98 -12.19
C GLU A 262 -14.60 -9.46 -12.98
N VAL A 263 -14.78 -9.68 -14.29
CA VAL A 263 -13.67 -9.95 -15.21
C VAL A 263 -12.98 -8.63 -15.51
N ILE A 264 -11.94 -8.31 -14.74
CA ILE A 264 -11.13 -7.11 -14.95
C ILE A 264 -10.29 -7.32 -16.22
N SER A 265 -10.53 -6.49 -17.24
CA SER A 265 -9.76 -6.56 -18.49
C SER A 265 -8.31 -6.11 -18.30
N ILE A 266 -7.36 -6.88 -18.84
CA ILE A 266 -5.94 -6.52 -18.89
C ILE A 266 -5.61 -5.47 -19.98
N ASN A 267 -6.59 -5.16 -20.84
CA ASN A 267 -6.45 -4.17 -21.89
C ASN A 267 -6.82 -2.78 -21.36
N CYS A 268 -6.08 -1.77 -21.81
CA CYS A 268 -6.32 -0.39 -21.44
C CYS A 268 -7.64 0.11 -22.08
N PRO A 269 -8.57 0.71 -21.32
CA PRO A 269 -9.80 1.26 -21.89
C PRO A 269 -9.56 2.39 -22.91
N LEU A 270 -8.41 3.08 -22.84
CA LEU A 270 -8.02 4.16 -23.75
C LEU A 270 -7.42 3.65 -25.07
N THR A 271 -6.47 2.71 -25.00
CA THR A 271 -5.71 2.25 -26.18
C THR A 271 -6.24 0.94 -26.76
N LEU A 272 -7.08 0.22 -26.02
CA LEU A 272 -7.56 -1.13 -26.33
C LEU A 272 -6.45 -2.18 -26.46
N GLN A 273 -5.23 -1.84 -26.05
CA GLN A 273 -4.07 -2.73 -26.07
C GLN A 273 -3.75 -3.25 -24.65
N PRO A 274 -3.09 -4.41 -24.51
CA PRO A 274 -2.59 -4.89 -23.22
C PRO A 274 -1.72 -3.84 -22.54
N MET A 275 -2.04 -3.50 -21.29
CA MET A 275 -1.30 -2.49 -20.53
C MET A 275 0.15 -2.95 -20.29
N LYS A 276 1.08 -2.00 -20.23
CA LYS A 276 2.49 -2.19 -19.82
C LYS A 276 2.71 -1.58 -18.45
N ASP A 277 2.27 -0.35 -18.26
CA ASP A 277 2.33 0.40 -17.00
C ASP A 277 0.91 0.77 -16.54
N PRO A 278 0.15 -0.16 -15.92
CA PRO A 278 -1.20 0.10 -15.41
C PRO A 278 -1.15 1.05 -14.21
N TYR A 279 -1.86 2.18 -14.32
CA TYR A 279 -2.02 3.17 -13.26
C TYR A 279 -3.49 3.29 -12.90
N THR A 280 -3.79 3.13 -11.61
CA THR A 280 -5.15 3.19 -11.08
C THR A 280 -5.36 4.50 -10.34
N ASN A 281 -6.52 5.10 -10.56
CA ASN A 281 -6.92 6.29 -9.84
C ASN A 281 -7.44 5.97 -8.43
N ARG A 282 -7.06 6.78 -7.44
CA ARG A 282 -7.50 6.65 -6.04
C ARG A 282 -9.00 6.91 -5.84
N ASN A 283 -9.63 7.75 -6.68
CA ASN A 283 -11.00 8.21 -6.52
C ASN A 283 -12.01 7.41 -7.35
N CYS A 284 -11.65 6.94 -8.55
CA CYS A 284 -12.57 6.19 -9.43
C CYS A 284 -12.22 4.73 -9.67
N LYS A 285 -11.14 4.19 -9.07
CA LYS A 285 -10.68 2.79 -9.22
C LYS A 285 -10.47 2.29 -10.67
N HIS A 286 -10.50 3.18 -11.67
CA HIS A 286 -10.23 2.83 -13.07
C HIS A 286 -8.73 2.78 -13.34
N THR A 287 -8.31 1.81 -14.14
CA THR A 287 -6.91 1.52 -14.46
C THR A 287 -6.63 1.78 -15.93
N PHE A 288 -5.56 2.53 -16.21
CA PHE A 288 -5.16 2.91 -17.57
C PHE A 288 -3.66 2.72 -17.78
N GLU A 289 -3.24 2.61 -19.03
CA GLU A 289 -1.83 2.69 -19.41
C GLU A 289 -1.27 4.10 -19.14
N LYS A 290 -0.17 4.20 -18.37
CA LYS A 290 0.43 5.49 -17.95
C LYS A 290 0.70 6.42 -19.13
N SER A 291 1.34 5.91 -20.17
CA SER A 291 1.72 6.69 -21.35
C SER A 291 0.51 7.29 -22.05
N ALA A 292 -0.53 6.47 -22.26
CA ALA A 292 -1.78 6.88 -22.89
C ALA A 292 -2.58 7.87 -22.04
N LEU A 293 -2.65 7.65 -20.71
CA LEU A 293 -3.37 8.54 -19.82
C LEU A 293 -2.68 9.91 -19.70
N LEU A 294 -1.34 9.93 -19.71
CA LEU A 294 -0.59 11.17 -19.78
C LEU A 294 -0.85 11.90 -21.11
N GLU A 295 -0.91 11.21 -22.24
CA GLU A 295 -1.24 11.83 -23.52
C GLU A 295 -2.67 12.40 -23.55
N TYR A 296 -3.61 11.72 -22.89
CA TYR A 296 -4.99 12.17 -22.75
C TYR A 296 -5.14 13.44 -21.88
N LEU A 297 -4.36 13.55 -20.79
CA LEU A 297 -4.44 14.68 -19.87
C LEU A 297 -3.83 15.96 -20.48
N PRO A 298 -4.55 17.09 -20.47
CA PRO A 298 -4.03 18.33 -21.03
C PRO A 298 -2.83 18.85 -20.23
N MET A 299 -1.89 19.52 -20.91
CA MET A 299 -0.70 20.12 -20.27
C MET A 299 -1.05 21.19 -19.23
N ARG A 300 -2.22 21.83 -19.36
CA ARG A 300 -2.78 22.77 -18.39
C ARG A 300 -4.28 22.52 -18.27
N GLY A 301 -4.79 22.53 -17.03
CA GLY A 301 -6.20 22.30 -16.73
C GLY A 301 -6.48 20.86 -16.27
N GLU A 302 -7.76 20.54 -16.23
CA GLU A 302 -8.28 19.25 -15.77
C GLU A 302 -9.11 18.62 -16.88
N SER A 303 -9.08 17.29 -16.98
CA SER A 303 -9.98 16.53 -17.83
C SER A 303 -10.69 15.43 -17.03
N GLN A 304 -11.85 15.04 -17.52
CA GLN A 304 -12.66 13.99 -16.92
C GLN A 304 -12.03 12.62 -17.15
N CYS A 305 -12.29 11.67 -16.26
CA CYS A 305 -11.89 10.27 -16.41
C CYS A 305 -12.33 9.74 -17.79
N PRO A 306 -11.41 9.13 -18.57
CA PRO A 306 -11.76 8.58 -19.88
C PRO A 306 -12.73 7.40 -19.84
N GLN A 307 -12.94 6.80 -18.66
CA GLN A 307 -13.91 5.72 -18.52
C GLN A 307 -15.32 6.26 -18.72
N ALA A 308 -16.06 5.64 -19.64
CA ALA A 308 -17.44 6.01 -19.93
C ALA A 308 -18.30 6.01 -18.65
N GLY A 309 -18.96 7.13 -18.38
CA GLY A 309 -19.85 7.29 -17.21
C GLY A 309 -19.15 7.73 -15.90
N CYS A 310 -17.83 7.86 -15.87
CA CYS A 310 -17.11 8.36 -14.69
C CYS A 310 -17.01 9.90 -14.72
N SER A 311 -17.47 10.58 -13.67
CA SER A 311 -17.46 12.06 -13.57
C SER A 311 -16.24 12.66 -12.87
N GLN A 312 -15.30 11.83 -12.40
CA GLN A 312 -14.11 12.32 -11.70
C GLN A 312 -13.19 13.10 -12.65
N THR A 313 -12.60 14.20 -12.18
CA THR A 313 -11.67 15.04 -12.95
C THR A 313 -10.26 14.96 -12.39
N PHE A 314 -9.27 14.96 -13.28
CA PHE A 314 -7.86 14.80 -12.94
C PHE A 314 -7.01 15.82 -13.67
N SER A 315 -5.86 16.14 -13.09
CA SER A 315 -4.88 17.05 -13.69
C SER A 315 -3.55 16.35 -13.92
N ARG A 316 -2.83 16.73 -14.98
CA ARG A 316 -1.47 16.22 -15.22
C ARG A 316 -0.52 16.59 -14.08
N ALA A 317 -0.70 17.76 -13.47
CA ALA A 317 0.16 18.25 -12.38
C ALA A 317 0.06 17.41 -11.10
N ARG A 318 -1.11 16.82 -10.84
CA ARG A 318 -1.37 15.99 -9.66
C ARG A 318 -1.34 14.48 -9.96
N PHE A 319 -0.84 14.10 -11.13
CA PHE A 319 -0.85 12.71 -11.60
C PHE A 319 -0.24 11.74 -10.58
N ASP A 320 0.96 12.04 -10.08
CA ASP A 320 1.67 11.17 -9.13
C ASP A 320 1.03 11.13 -7.73
N GLN A 321 0.12 12.08 -7.42
CA GLN A 321 -0.64 12.13 -6.17
C GLN A 321 -1.97 11.38 -6.27
N GLU A 322 -2.64 11.48 -7.42
CA GLU A 322 -3.97 10.94 -7.67
C GLU A 322 -3.96 9.50 -8.22
N PHE A 323 -2.89 9.12 -8.92
CA PHE A 323 -2.72 7.80 -9.49
C PHE A 323 -1.58 7.04 -8.83
N PHE A 324 -1.71 5.72 -8.77
CA PHE A 324 -0.65 4.83 -8.33
C PHE A 324 -0.43 3.72 -9.37
N ASN A 325 0.81 3.25 -9.49
CA ASN A 325 1.11 2.08 -10.31
C ASN A 325 0.46 0.85 -9.67
N ASP A 326 -0.44 0.21 -10.40
CA ASP A 326 -1.19 -0.94 -9.93
C ASP A 326 -0.37 -2.22 -10.14
N GLN A 327 0.49 -2.49 -9.16
CA GLN A 327 1.37 -3.65 -9.16
C GLN A 327 0.60 -4.99 -9.25
N ALA A 328 -0.64 -5.04 -8.76
CA ALA A 328 -1.47 -6.23 -8.85
C ALA A 328 -1.91 -6.46 -10.31
N MET A 329 -2.32 -5.39 -11.01
CA MET A 329 -2.59 -5.47 -12.45
C MET A 329 -1.33 -5.78 -13.27
N VAL A 330 -0.15 -5.22 -12.92
CA VAL A 330 1.13 -5.60 -13.56
C VAL A 330 1.35 -7.10 -13.48
N ARG A 331 1.20 -7.68 -12.28
CA ARG A 331 1.38 -9.13 -12.07
C ARG A 331 0.34 -9.96 -12.81
N ARG A 332 -0.93 -9.52 -12.82
CA ARG A 332 -1.99 -10.17 -13.60
C ARG A 332 -1.65 -10.18 -15.09
N ILE A 333 -1.24 -9.06 -15.66
CA ILE A 333 -0.81 -8.97 -17.06
C ILE A 333 0.37 -9.91 -17.33
N LYS A 334 1.35 -9.94 -16.42
CA LYS A 334 2.52 -10.82 -16.55
C LYS A 334 2.13 -12.30 -16.55
N ARG A 335 1.22 -12.72 -15.66
CA ARG A 335 0.71 -14.10 -15.62
C ARG A 335 0.00 -14.47 -16.91
N VAL A 336 -0.94 -13.65 -17.39
CA VAL A 336 -1.65 -13.93 -18.64
C VAL A 336 -0.70 -14.03 -19.82
N ARG A 337 0.30 -13.13 -19.92
CA ARG A 337 1.32 -13.21 -20.98
C ARG A 337 2.15 -14.48 -20.88
N GLN A 338 2.60 -14.86 -19.67
CA GLN A 338 3.37 -16.09 -19.48
C GLN A 338 2.56 -17.34 -19.79
N ALA A 339 1.26 -17.35 -19.46
CA ALA A 339 0.37 -18.45 -19.80
C ALA A 339 0.14 -18.55 -21.32
N GLN A 340 -0.01 -17.41 -22.00
CA GLN A 340 -0.10 -17.35 -23.47
C GLN A 340 1.19 -17.85 -24.13
N GLU A 341 2.36 -17.39 -23.68
CA GLU A 341 3.67 -17.86 -24.19
C GLU A 341 3.86 -19.37 -23.98
N GLN A 342 3.41 -19.91 -22.85
CA GLN A 342 3.46 -21.36 -22.60
C GLN A 342 2.54 -22.15 -23.53
N GLN A 343 1.31 -21.66 -23.75
CA GLN A 343 0.38 -22.28 -24.70
C GLN A 343 0.92 -22.26 -26.13
N GLU A 344 1.48 -21.13 -26.58
CA GLU A 344 2.08 -21.02 -27.92
C GLU A 344 3.26 -21.99 -28.10
N MET A 345 4.09 -22.21 -27.07
CA MET A 345 5.18 -23.19 -27.12
C MET A 345 4.68 -24.65 -27.10
N GLU A 346 3.61 -24.95 -26.37
CA GLU A 346 2.99 -26.28 -26.36
C GLU A 346 2.35 -26.62 -27.72
N GLU A 347 1.78 -25.64 -28.42
CA GLU A 347 1.19 -25.81 -29.76
C GLU A 347 2.26 -26.05 -30.85
N ASP A 348 3.45 -25.46 -30.74
CA ASP A 348 4.55 -25.62 -31.73
C ASP A 348 5.28 -26.99 -31.63
N ASP A 349 5.22 -27.68 -30.48
CA ASP A 349 5.87 -29.00 -30.28
C ASP A 349 5.03 -30.18 -30.84
N ASP A 350 3.74 -29.98 -31.09
CA ASP A 350 2.84 -31.01 -31.66
C ASP A 350 2.92 -31.12 -33.20
N ASP A 351 3.61 -30.19 -33.89
CA ASP A 351 3.79 -30.19 -35.35
C ASP A 351 5.03 -30.99 -35.83
N ALA A 352 5.75 -31.67 -34.92
CA ALA A 352 6.98 -32.41 -35.25
C ALA A 352 6.80 -33.92 -35.51
N ASP A 353 5.61 -34.49 -35.32
CA ASP A 353 5.33 -35.92 -35.57
C ASP A 353 4.09 -36.12 -36.48
N GLY A 354 4.13 -35.55 -37.69
CA GLY A 354 3.16 -35.76 -38.76
C GLY A 354 3.74 -36.57 -39.93
N ASP A 355 3.93 -37.88 -39.75
CA ASP A 355 4.14 -38.81 -40.86
C ASP A 355 2.84 -38.99 -41.67
N ASP A 356 3.00 -39.21 -42.97
CA ASP A 356 2.00 -39.28 -44.04
C ASP A 356 0.78 -40.18 -43.75
N ASP A 357 -0.45 -39.62 -43.84
CA ASP A 357 -1.55 -40.22 -44.64
C ASP A 357 -2.68 -39.20 -44.88
N VAL A 358 -2.64 -38.53 -46.04
CA VAL A 358 -3.80 -37.79 -46.57
C VAL A 358 -4.80 -38.80 -47.14
N THR A 359 -5.73 -39.28 -46.31
CA THR A 359 -6.97 -39.90 -46.81
C THR A 359 -8.12 -38.88 -46.82
N VAL A 360 -8.40 -38.38 -48.02
CA VAL A 360 -9.57 -37.57 -48.36
C VAL A 360 -10.85 -38.32 -47.99
N ARG A 361 -11.61 -37.81 -47.00
CA ARG A 361 -13.03 -38.16 -46.82
C ARG A 361 -13.90 -36.95 -46.50
N GLY A 362 -14.65 -36.54 -47.52
CA GLY A 362 -16.09 -36.24 -47.47
C GLY A 362 -16.57 -35.20 -46.45
N GLN A 363 -16.86 -34.00 -46.96
CA GLN A 363 -17.68 -32.97 -46.33
C GLN A 363 -18.92 -33.56 -45.62
N GLN A 364 -19.04 -33.33 -44.31
CA GLN A 364 -20.29 -33.49 -43.58
C GLN A 364 -20.83 -32.11 -43.19
N ALA A 365 -22.04 -31.83 -43.65
CA ALA A 365 -22.73 -30.57 -43.45
C ALA A 365 -23.20 -30.39 -42.00
N VAL A 366 -23.00 -29.20 -41.46
CA VAL A 366 -23.48 -28.78 -40.13
C VAL A 366 -25.02 -28.62 -40.17
N PRO A 367 -25.78 -29.18 -39.22
CA PRO A 367 -27.21 -28.91 -39.12
C PRO A 367 -27.44 -27.50 -38.55
N GLY A 368 -28.18 -26.68 -39.31
CA GLY A 368 -28.55 -25.32 -38.95
C GLY A 368 -29.47 -25.22 -37.73
N ARG A 369 -29.27 -24.15 -36.95
CA ARG A 369 -30.05 -23.74 -35.78
C ARG A 369 -31.49 -23.40 -36.19
N VAL A 370 -32.48 -24.01 -35.54
CA VAL A 370 -33.91 -23.78 -35.81
C VAL A 370 -34.37 -22.45 -35.17
N PRO A 371 -35.05 -21.53 -35.88
CA PRO A 371 -35.57 -20.29 -35.29
C PRO A 371 -36.84 -20.54 -34.48
N LYS A 372 -36.94 -19.90 -33.31
CA LYS A 372 -38.07 -19.95 -32.37
C LYS A 372 -39.27 -19.18 -32.96
N LYS A 373 -40.41 -19.85 -33.15
CA LYS A 373 -41.68 -19.19 -33.55
C LYS A 373 -42.28 -18.42 -32.37
N GLU A 374 -42.51 -17.12 -32.56
CA GLU A 374 -43.31 -16.29 -31.65
C GLU A 374 -44.78 -16.73 -31.67
N ARG A 375 -45.37 -16.90 -30.47
CA ARG A 375 -46.81 -17.09 -30.31
C ARG A 375 -47.47 -15.71 -30.35
N ARG A 376 -48.27 -15.44 -31.38
CA ARG A 376 -49.22 -14.33 -31.37
C ARG A 376 -50.35 -14.67 -30.41
N GLY A 377 -50.53 -13.82 -29.39
CA GLY A 377 -51.70 -13.83 -28.53
C GLY A 377 -52.95 -13.38 -29.30
N SER A 378 -54.06 -14.04 -29.01
CA SER A 378 -55.41 -13.53 -29.24
C SER A 378 -55.80 -12.55 -28.16
#